data_AF-A0A349KJN4-F1
#
_entry.id   AF-A0A349KJN4-F1
#
_cell.length_a   1.000
_cell.length_b   1.000
_cell.length_c   1.000
_cell.angle_alpha   90.00
_cell.angle_beta   90.00
_cell.angle_gamma   90.00
#
_symmetry.space_group_name_H-M   'P 1'
#
loop_
_entity.id
_entity.type
_entity.pdbx_description
1 polymer ?
#
loop_
_entity_poly.entity_id
_entity_poly.type
_entity_poly.pdbx_seq_one_letter_code
_entity_poly.pdbx_strand_id
1 'polypeptide(L)'
;MLTSLKVMVFIIGGLFLLIGIAGMFSPEDFANGLGLNLVNVEGAGSIRAMIGAHYVAMGGVCFFAVIRQKPILLFPIATIEVVMVIARGIAAVNGEFGPSSLVSTSIEVLAAVILIIAALRLPNSE
;
A
#
# COMPACT_ATOMS: atom_id res chain seq x y z
N MET A 1 6.58 14.15 -18.31
CA MET A 1 6.62 12.72 -17.94
C MET A 1 7.17 12.49 -16.53
N LEU A 2 8.39 12.94 -16.21
CA LEU A 2 8.99 12.71 -14.87
C LEU A 2 8.22 13.41 -13.73
N THR A 3 7.74 14.64 -13.94
CA THR A 3 6.92 15.36 -12.95
C THR A 3 5.61 14.62 -12.67
N SER A 4 4.96 14.08 -13.71
CA SER A 4 3.73 13.29 -13.57
C SER A 4 3.97 12.02 -12.75
N LEU A 5 5.09 11.31 -12.98
CA LEU A 5 5.46 10.15 -12.15
C LEU A 5 5.68 10.52 -10.68
N LYS A 6 6.37 11.63 -10.40
CA LYS A 6 6.55 12.11 -9.02
C LYS A 6 5.21 12.39 -8.34
N VAL A 7 4.30 13.06 -9.04
CA VAL A 7 2.94 13.34 -8.53
C VAL A 7 2.19 12.05 -8.25
N MET A 8 2.24 11.08 -9.16
CA MET A 8 1.58 9.78 -8.95
C MET A 8 2.14 9.02 -7.74
N VAL A 9 3.47 9.00 -7.56
CA VAL A 9 4.09 8.39 -6.37
C VAL A 9 3.68 9.12 -5.08
N PHE A 10 3.54 10.45 -5.12
CA PHE A 10 2.99 11.21 -4.00
C PHE A 10 1.53 10.88 -3.71
N ILE A 11 0.70 10.71 -4.74
CA ILE A 11 -0.70 10.31 -4.53
C ILE A 11 -0.76 8.91 -3.91
N ILE A 12 -0.02 7.94 -4.46
CA ILE A 12 0.06 6.58 -3.92
C ILE A 12 0.54 6.59 -2.47
N GLY A 13 1.62 7.30 -2.17
CA GLY A 13 2.13 7.44 -0.81
C GLY A 13 1.10 8.06 0.13
N GLY A 14 0.33 9.05 -0.34
CA GLY A 14 -0.76 9.66 0.42
C GLY A 14 -1.90 8.68 0.72
N LEU A 15 -2.28 7.85 -0.26
CA LEU A 15 -3.27 6.79 -0.06
C LEU A 15 -2.79 5.74 0.95
N PHE A 16 -1.53 5.33 0.89
CA PHE A 16 -0.94 4.45 1.91
C PHE A 16 -0.99 5.09 3.30
N LEU A 17 -0.64 6.38 3.44
CA LEU A 17 -0.75 7.06 4.72
C LEU A 17 -2.20 7.09 5.23
N LEU A 18 -3.18 7.35 4.37
CA LEU A 18 -4.59 7.36 4.77
C LEU A 18 -5.04 5.99 5.29
N ILE A 19 -4.70 4.90 4.59
CA ILE A 19 -4.96 3.52 5.01
C ILE A 19 -4.25 3.24 6.34
N GLY A 20 -2.98 3.60 6.45
CA GLY A 20 -2.17 3.35 7.62
C GLY A 20 -2.67 4.09 8.86
N ILE A 21 -3.03 5.37 8.72
CA ILE A 21 -3.61 6.19 9.79
C ILE A 21 -4.97 5.61 10.23
N ALA A 22 -5.83 5.22 9.28
CA ALA A 22 -7.09 4.56 9.61
C ALA A 22 -6.87 3.28 10.42
N GLY A 23 -5.95 2.41 10.00
CA GLY A 23 -5.60 1.18 10.72
C GLY A 23 -4.94 1.43 12.09
N MET A 24 -4.20 2.53 12.27
CA MET A 24 -3.57 2.89 13.55
C MET A 24 -4.54 3.46 14.58
N PHE A 25 -5.41 4.37 14.16
CA PHE A 25 -6.26 5.14 15.08
C PHE A 25 -7.68 4.58 15.20
N SER A 26 -8.18 3.89 14.18
CA SER A 26 -9.52 3.29 14.15
C SER A 26 -9.47 1.82 13.71
N PRO A 27 -8.72 0.94 14.40
CA PRO A 27 -8.53 -0.45 13.95
C PRO A 27 -9.80 -1.28 13.93
N GLU A 28 -10.78 -1.00 14.79
CA GLU A 28 -12.07 -1.72 14.83
C GLU A 28 -12.90 -1.41 13.57
N ASP A 29 -13.10 -0.12 13.28
CA ASP A 29 -13.81 0.31 12.07
C ASP A 29 -13.08 -0.17 10.80
N PHE A 30 -11.75 -0.11 10.82
CA PHE A 30 -10.93 -0.59 9.72
C PHE A 30 -11.07 -2.11 9.53
N ALA A 31 -11.01 -2.91 10.60
CA ALA A 31 -11.24 -4.36 10.55
C ALA A 31 -12.61 -4.70 9.99
N ASN A 32 -13.65 -4.03 10.52
CA ASN A 32 -15.03 -4.21 10.08
C ASN A 32 -15.19 -3.87 8.59
N GLY A 33 -14.52 -2.80 8.12
CA GLY A 33 -14.47 -2.43 6.71
C GLY A 33 -13.78 -3.47 5.81
N LEU A 34 -12.89 -4.29 6.37
CA LEU A 34 -12.27 -5.44 5.70
C LEU A 34 -13.06 -6.76 5.87
N GLY A 35 -14.21 -6.72 6.56
CA GLY A 35 -14.99 -7.93 6.89
C GLY A 35 -14.33 -8.80 7.98
N LEU A 36 -13.39 -8.24 8.73
CA LEU A 36 -12.71 -8.90 9.85
C LEU A 36 -13.42 -8.55 11.16
N ASN A 37 -13.74 -9.56 11.97
CA ASN A 37 -14.23 -9.34 13.33
C ASN A 37 -13.06 -9.43 14.32
N LEU A 38 -12.79 -8.36 15.05
CA LEU A 38 -11.79 -8.38 16.11
C LEU A 38 -12.34 -9.15 17.31
N VAL A 39 -11.61 -10.19 17.72
CA VAL A 39 -12.02 -11.08 18.81
C VAL A 39 -11.73 -10.45 20.19
N ASN A 40 -10.70 -9.61 20.27
CA ASN A 40 -10.26 -8.97 21.51
C ASN A 40 -9.39 -7.72 21.25
N VAL A 41 -8.97 -7.05 22.33
CA VAL A 41 -8.08 -5.87 22.29
C VAL A 41 -6.70 -6.15 21.70
N GLU A 42 -6.22 -7.40 21.77
CA GLU A 42 -4.94 -7.81 21.19
C GLU A 42 -5.02 -7.86 19.66
N GLY A 43 -6.17 -8.24 19.10
CA GLY A 43 -6.46 -8.17 17.67
C GLY A 43 -6.40 -6.73 17.14
N ALA A 44 -6.94 -5.77 17.90
CA ALA A 44 -6.82 -4.36 17.57
C ALA A 44 -5.35 -3.89 17.60
N GLY A 45 -4.56 -4.34 18.58
CA GLY A 45 -3.11 -4.09 18.61
C GLY A 45 -2.38 -4.64 17.38
N SER A 46 -2.75 -5.85 16.94
CA SER A 46 -2.20 -6.48 15.74
C SER A 46 -2.51 -5.71 14.47
N ILE A 47 -3.74 -5.20 14.29
CA ILE A 47 -4.08 -4.36 13.12
C ILE A 47 -3.25 -3.07 13.10
N ARG A 48 -3.09 -2.41 14.25
CA ARG A 48 -2.28 -1.18 14.34
C ARG A 48 -0.84 -1.43 13.90
N ALA A 49 -0.23 -2.52 14.35
CA ALA A 49 1.16 -2.83 14.07
C ALA A 49 1.37 -3.40 12.65
N MET A 50 0.57 -4.39 12.26
CA MET A 50 0.79 -5.17 11.03
C MET A 50 0.20 -4.52 9.78
N ILE A 51 -0.85 -3.72 9.94
CA ILE A 51 -1.49 -3.03 8.82
C ILE A 51 -1.23 -1.53 8.92
N GLY A 52 -1.65 -0.91 10.02
CA GLY A 52 -1.56 0.53 10.21
C GLY A 52 -0.15 1.08 10.03
N ALA A 53 0.76 0.70 10.92
CA ALA A 53 2.15 1.14 10.89
C ALA A 53 2.87 0.73 9.60
N HIS A 54 2.52 -0.43 9.02
CA HIS A 54 3.09 -0.90 7.77
C HIS A 54 2.76 0.06 6.61
N TYR A 55 1.49 0.40 6.42
CA TYR A 55 1.07 1.35 5.39
C TYR A 55 1.56 2.78 5.65
N VAL A 56 1.66 3.19 6.92
CA VAL A 56 2.31 4.48 7.26
C VAL A 56 3.77 4.48 6.81
N ALA A 57 4.51 3.41 7.07
CA ALA A 57 5.90 3.29 6.64
C ALA A 57 6.03 3.30 5.11
N MET A 58 5.18 2.56 4.39
CA MET A 58 5.15 2.56 2.93
C MET A 58 4.91 3.96 2.36
N GLY A 59 3.92 4.68 2.88
CA GLY A 59 3.65 6.06 2.49
C GLY A 59 4.81 7.00 2.77
N GLY A 60 5.43 6.87 3.94
CA GLY A 60 6.63 7.63 4.32
C GLY A 60 7.81 7.37 3.38
N VAL A 61 8.06 6.11 3.00
CA VAL A 61 9.12 5.74 2.05
C VAL A 61 8.83 6.32 0.66
N CYS A 62 7.59 6.25 0.18
CA CYS A 62 7.20 6.87 -1.09
C CYS A 62 7.54 8.37 -1.12
N PHE A 63 7.17 9.12 -0.07
CA PHE A 63 7.48 10.55 0.02
C PHE A 63 8.97 10.80 0.13
N PHE A 64 9.66 10.07 0.99
CA PHE A 64 11.09 10.19 1.18
C PHE A 64 11.86 9.93 -0.11
N ALA A 65 11.50 8.88 -0.85
CA ALA A 65 12.12 8.53 -2.13
C ALA A 65 11.99 9.67 -3.16
N VAL A 66 10.84 10.32 -3.24
CA VAL A 66 10.63 11.45 -4.16
C VAL A 66 11.36 12.72 -3.69
N ILE A 67 11.25 13.08 -2.41
CA ILE A 67 11.86 14.29 -1.83
C ILE A 67 13.39 14.21 -1.89
N ARG A 68 13.96 13.06 -1.53
CA ARG A 68 15.41 12.83 -1.54
C ARG A 68 15.96 12.40 -2.89
N GLN A 69 15.09 12.21 -3.88
CA GLN A 69 15.48 11.72 -5.21
C GLN A 69 16.24 10.39 -5.11
N LYS A 70 15.74 9.47 -4.27
CA LYS A 70 16.24 8.10 -4.12
C LYS A 70 15.17 7.10 -4.58
N PRO A 71 14.76 7.11 -5.87
CA PRO A 71 13.67 6.28 -6.40
C PRO A 71 13.90 4.77 -6.27
N ILE A 72 15.15 4.30 -6.09
CA ILE A 72 15.42 2.88 -5.82
C ILE A 72 14.67 2.36 -4.57
N LEU A 73 14.37 3.24 -3.61
CA LEU A 73 13.60 2.90 -2.40
C LEU A 73 12.13 2.56 -2.70
N LEU A 74 11.63 2.83 -3.91
CA LEU A 74 10.28 2.45 -4.33
C LEU A 74 10.18 0.96 -4.69
N PHE A 75 11.30 0.28 -5.00
CA PHE A 75 11.29 -1.15 -5.34
C PHE A 75 10.76 -2.06 -4.23
N PRO A 76 11.22 -1.92 -2.96
CA PRO A 76 10.65 -2.68 -1.85
C PRO A 76 9.13 -2.49 -1.72
N ILE A 77 8.66 -1.25 -1.87
CA ILE A 77 7.22 -0.93 -1.76
C ILE A 77 6.45 -1.56 -2.92
N ALA A 78 6.96 -1.45 -4.15
CA ALA A 78 6.38 -2.13 -5.29
C ALA A 78 6.36 -3.66 -5.13
N THR A 79 7.39 -4.24 -4.51
CA THR A 79 7.46 -5.69 -4.26
C THR A 79 6.38 -6.13 -3.30
N ILE A 80 6.12 -5.36 -2.24
CA ILE A 80 5.01 -5.61 -1.30
C ILE A 80 3.69 -5.63 -2.06
N GLU A 81 3.40 -4.60 -2.88
CA GLU A 81 2.18 -4.52 -3.68
C GLU A 81 2.03 -5.69 -4.66
N VAL A 82 3.11 -6.10 -5.33
CA VAL A 82 3.08 -7.27 -6.21
C VAL A 82 2.74 -8.55 -5.44
N VAL A 83 3.33 -8.74 -4.26
CA VAL A 83 3.03 -9.91 -3.41
C VAL A 83 1.58 -9.87 -2.91
N MET A 84 1.05 -8.69 -2.59
CA MET A 84 -0.36 -8.52 -2.24
C MET A 84 -1.29 -8.91 -3.40
N VAL A 85 -0.97 -8.49 -4.63
CA VAL A 85 -1.73 -8.90 -5.83
C VAL A 85 -1.66 -10.41 -6.04
N ILE A 86 -0.51 -11.05 -5.79
CA ILE A 86 -0.40 -12.51 -5.84
C ILE A 86 -1.31 -13.16 -4.79
N ALA A 87 -1.33 -12.63 -3.56
CA ALA A 87 -2.23 -13.11 -2.51
C ALA A 87 -3.71 -12.95 -2.89
N ARG A 88 -4.09 -11.86 -3.58
CA ARG A 88 -5.43 -11.70 -4.17
C ARG A 88 -5.72 -12.75 -5.24
N GLY A 89 -4.73 -13.10 -6.06
CA GLY A 89 -4.84 -14.20 -7.02
C GLY A 89 -5.09 -15.54 -6.34
N ILE A 90 -4.41 -15.82 -5.22
CA ILE A 90 -4.64 -17.01 -4.39
C ILE A 90 -6.07 -17.00 -3.82
N ALA A 91 -6.52 -15.87 -3.27
CA ALA A 91 -7.90 -15.72 -2.80
C ALA A 91 -8.94 -15.94 -3.91
N ALA A 92 -8.65 -15.49 -5.14
CA ALA A 92 -9.52 -15.68 -6.29
C ALA A 92 -9.67 -17.15 -6.70
N VAL A 93 -8.58 -17.91 -6.72
CA VAL A 93 -8.66 -19.35 -7.03
C VAL A 93 -9.38 -20.16 -5.94
N ASN A 94 -9.39 -19.65 -4.71
CA ASN A 94 -10.12 -20.26 -3.58
C ASN A 94 -11.59 -19.82 -3.49
N GLY A 95 -12.07 -18.94 -4.37
CA GLY A 95 -13.44 -18.41 -4.32
C GLY A 95 -13.69 -17.36 -3.24
N GLU A 96 -12.64 -16.80 -2.65
CA GLU A 96 -12.68 -15.75 -1.61
C GLU A 96 -12.71 -14.33 -2.23
N PHE A 97 -12.57 -14.23 -3.55
CA PHE A 97 -12.51 -12.96 -4.28
C PHE A 97 -13.90 -12.51 -4.74
N GLY A 98 -14.44 -11.49 -4.05
CA GLY A 98 -15.72 -10.88 -4.39
C GLY A 98 -15.62 -9.59 -5.22
N PRO A 99 -16.75 -9.06 -5.73
CA PRO A 99 -16.79 -7.80 -6.46
C PRO A 99 -16.21 -6.60 -5.68
N SER A 100 -16.34 -6.61 -4.35
CA SER A 100 -15.76 -5.60 -3.45
C SER A 100 -14.22 -5.56 -3.50
N SER A 101 -13.57 -6.67 -3.89
CA SER A 101 -12.11 -6.76 -4.00
C SER A 101 -11.57 -6.29 -5.35
N LEU A 102 -12.42 -6.10 -6.38
CA LEU A 102 -11.97 -5.68 -7.70
C LEU A 102 -11.35 -4.29 -7.70
N VAL A 103 -11.97 -3.34 -6.98
CA VAL A 103 -11.50 -1.96 -6.93
C VAL A 103 -10.17 -1.87 -6.20
N SER A 104 -10.05 -2.50 -5.02
CA SER A 104 -8.79 -2.51 -4.26
C SER A 104 -7.68 -3.19 -5.04
N THR A 105 -7.94 -4.36 -5.65
CA THR A 105 -6.94 -5.08 -6.45
C THR A 105 -6.48 -4.26 -7.66
N SER A 106 -7.39 -3.55 -8.32
CA SER A 106 -7.03 -2.68 -9.45
C SER A 106 -6.12 -1.53 -9.01
N ILE A 107 -6.37 -0.96 -7.82
CA ILE A 107 -5.53 0.08 -7.24
C ILE A 107 -4.14 -0.47 -6.88
N GLU A 108 -4.06 -1.66 -6.26
CA GLU A 108 -2.79 -2.34 -5.91
C GLU A 108 -1.96 -2.62 -7.17
N VAL A 109 -2.56 -3.17 -8.23
CA VAL A 109 -1.89 -3.41 -9.52
C VAL A 109 -1.37 -2.11 -10.13
N LEU A 110 -2.20 -1.06 -10.16
CA LEU A 110 -1.80 0.23 -10.70
C LEU A 110 -0.67 0.86 -9.88
N ALA A 111 -0.75 0.78 -8.56
CA ALA A 111 0.28 1.27 -7.64
C ALA A 111 1.60 0.53 -7.88
N ALA A 112 1.60 -0.80 -7.95
CA ALA A 112 2.77 -1.60 -8.24
C ALA A 112 3.44 -1.17 -9.57
N VAL A 113 2.66 -1.07 -10.65
CA VAL A 113 3.18 -0.66 -11.97
C VAL A 113 3.79 0.73 -11.92
N ILE A 114 3.09 1.71 -11.32
CA ILE A 114 3.59 3.08 -11.21
C ILE A 114 4.87 3.14 -10.38
N LEU A 115 4.93 2.44 -9.25
CA LEU A 115 6.09 2.42 -8.37
C LEU A 115 7.31 1.78 -9.05
N ILE A 116 7.12 0.68 -9.80
CA ILE A 116 8.20 0.06 -10.60
C ILE A 116 8.71 1.02 -11.67
N ILE A 117 7.80 1.64 -12.44
CA ILE A 117 8.17 2.59 -13.50
C ILE A 117 8.90 3.79 -12.88
N ALA A 118 8.42 4.31 -11.75
CA ALA A 118 9.04 5.42 -11.06
C ALA A 118 10.42 5.05 -10.51
N ALA A 119 10.59 3.86 -9.94
CA ALA A 119 11.87 3.36 -9.47
C ALA A 119 12.92 3.30 -10.59
N LEU A 120 12.50 2.92 -11.80
CA LEU A 120 13.37 2.76 -12.96
C LEU A 120 13.65 4.07 -13.73
N ARG A 121 12.70 5.01 -13.73
CA ARG A 121 12.75 6.18 -14.62
C ARG A 121 13.01 7.52 -13.92
N LEU A 122 12.77 7.62 -12.62
CA LEU A 122 13.07 8.87 -11.92
C LEU A 122 14.59 9.06 -11.77
N PRO A 123 15.09 10.29 -11.85
CA PRO A 123 16.51 10.57 -11.63
C PRO A 123 16.92 10.20 -10.20
N ASN A 124 18.08 9.56 -10.06
CA ASN A 124 18.73 9.37 -8.77
C ASN A 124 19.62 10.58 -8.47
N SER A 125 19.56 11.11 -7.26
CA SER A 125 20.69 11.81 -6.68
C SER A 125 21.72 10.76 -6.28
N GLU A 126 22.96 10.84 -6.75
CA GLU A 126 24.06 9.99 -6.24
C GLU A 126 24.33 10.33 -4.76
#